data_AF-A0AAV1YDR1-F1
#
_entry.id   AF-A0AAV1YDR1-F1
#
_cell.length_a   1.000
_cell.length_b   1.000
_cell.length_c   1.000
_cell.angle_alpha   90.00
_cell.angle_beta   90.00
_cell.angle_gamma   90.00
#
_symmetry.space_group_name_H-M   'P 1'
#
loop_
_entity.id
_entity.type
_entity.pdbx_description
1 polymer ?
#
loop_
_entity_poly.entity_id
_entity_poly.type
_entity_poly.pdbx_seq_one_letter_code
_entity_poly.pdbx_strand_id
1 'polypeptide(L)'
;MNDLLTDSFVIEVKKAQPYRQGDVEMGMQVPGSNSDMGLDAFNKQIQEADKQIDNLSLLLLNLKDANEDSKAVTKASAMKGIKMRMEKDIDEVGRIAYGVKTRIEAISRDNLNNRRNPGCEKGTGIDRARMNMTNALTKRFKDLMTEFQTLRQRIQNEYREVVERRVITVTGTRPDDETIDHLIETGNSEQIFQQAILETGRGQIVSTVEEIQERHDAVKEIEKKLLDLHQVYLDMAVLIDAQGEILDNIESQVNNAVDHVQKGTSALQTAKKLQKNSRKWMCIGIIILLIVIVIIVLSVIKPWKQNK
;
A
#
# COMPACT_ATOMS: atom_id res chain seq x y z
N MET A 1 -1.42 -25.83 -47.30
CA MET A 1 -1.21 -25.13 -46.03
C MET A 1 -0.31 -26.07 -45.24
N ASN A 2 1.00 -25.83 -45.29
CA ASN A 2 2.00 -26.75 -44.74
C ASN A 2 2.74 -26.08 -43.59
N ASP A 3 2.89 -26.84 -42.51
CA ASP A 3 3.68 -26.56 -41.33
C ASP A 3 5.15 -26.27 -41.69
N LEU A 4 5.68 -25.19 -41.12
CA LEU A 4 7.02 -24.65 -41.36
C LEU A 4 7.84 -24.56 -40.05
N LEU A 5 7.68 -25.52 -39.13
CA LEU A 5 8.36 -25.52 -37.83
C LEU A 5 9.08 -26.82 -37.46
N THR A 6 9.55 -27.59 -38.45
CA THR A 6 10.42 -28.73 -38.14
C THR A 6 11.35 -29.05 -39.31
N ASP A 7 12.46 -28.32 -39.41
CA ASP A 7 13.75 -28.97 -39.65
C ASP A 7 14.93 -28.02 -39.44
N SER A 8 16.07 -28.62 -39.09
CA SER A 8 17.40 -28.01 -38.89
C SER A 8 17.74 -27.44 -37.50
N PHE A 9 17.39 -28.20 -36.45
CA PHE A 9 18.39 -28.47 -35.41
C PHE A 9 19.54 -29.27 -36.04
N VAL A 10 20.70 -28.65 -36.22
CA VAL A 10 22.08 -29.16 -36.04
C VAL A 10 23.02 -28.21 -36.80
N ILE A 11 23.69 -27.31 -36.07
CA ILE A 11 25.00 -26.77 -36.47
C ILE A 11 25.92 -26.82 -35.23
N GLU A 12 26.61 -27.94 -35.16
CA GLU A 12 28.06 -28.07 -34.96
C GLU A 12 28.76 -27.09 -34.00
N VAL A 13 29.17 -27.64 -32.85
CA VAL A 13 30.11 -27.04 -31.90
C VAL A 13 31.49 -26.91 -32.56
N LYS A 14 31.90 -25.67 -32.88
CA LYS A 14 33.32 -25.33 -33.09
C LYS A 14 33.74 -24.18 -32.18
N LYS A 15 34.73 -24.49 -31.33
CA LYS A 15 35.43 -23.58 -30.40
C LYS A 15 35.96 -22.33 -31.13
N ALA A 16 35.56 -21.15 -30.66
CA ALA A 16 36.33 -19.92 -30.78
C ALA A 16 36.08 -19.01 -29.55
N GLN A 17 37.15 -18.42 -29.04
CA GLN A 17 37.29 -17.73 -27.74
C GLN A 17 36.37 -16.50 -27.58
N PRO A 18 36.02 -16.11 -26.33
CA PRO A 18 35.15 -14.96 -26.07
C PRO A 18 35.92 -13.65 -26.21
N TYR A 19 35.57 -12.84 -27.21
CA TYR A 19 35.97 -11.43 -27.26
C TYR A 19 35.07 -10.63 -26.32
N ARG A 20 35.73 -9.98 -25.35
CA ARG A 20 35.18 -9.13 -24.29
C ARG A 20 34.16 -8.11 -24.82
N GLN A 21 32.95 -8.19 -24.31
CA GLN A 21 31.97 -7.12 -24.37
C GLN A 21 32.38 -6.05 -23.36
N GLY A 22 32.80 -4.89 -23.86
CA GLY A 22 33.12 -3.74 -23.02
C GLY A 22 31.82 -3.12 -22.50
N ASP A 23 31.50 -3.40 -21.24
CA ASP A 23 30.53 -2.65 -20.46
C ASP A 23 31.03 -1.22 -20.31
N VAL A 24 30.25 -0.25 -20.80
CA VAL A 24 30.51 1.17 -20.57
C VAL A 24 29.73 1.57 -19.33
N GLU A 25 30.27 1.19 -18.18
CA GLU A 25 29.95 1.79 -16.90
C GLU A 25 31.26 2.28 -16.30
N MET A 26 31.61 3.54 -16.57
CA MET A 26 32.64 4.25 -15.80
C MET A 26 31.98 5.39 -15.04
N GLY A 27 31.10 5.03 -14.11
CA GLY A 27 31.12 5.65 -12.79
C GLY A 27 32.26 5.00 -12.03
N MET A 28 33.09 5.80 -11.35
CA MET A 28 34.17 5.30 -10.51
C MET A 28 33.55 4.55 -9.33
N GLN A 29 33.25 3.26 -9.49
CA GLN A 29 32.79 2.40 -8.39
C GLN A 29 33.98 2.20 -7.45
N VAL A 30 33.96 2.91 -6.33
CA VAL A 30 34.81 2.64 -5.19
C VAL A 30 34.40 1.26 -4.64
N PRO A 31 35.28 0.24 -4.65
CA PRO A 31 34.94 -1.08 -4.12
C PRO A 31 34.79 -0.95 -2.59
N GLY A 32 33.56 -1.09 -2.08
CA GLY A 32 33.28 -1.16 -0.64
C GLY A 32 32.38 -0.07 -0.07
N SER A 33 31.83 0.85 -0.87
CA SER A 33 30.77 1.77 -0.42
C SER A 33 29.41 1.13 -0.66
N ASN A 34 28.51 1.14 0.34
CA ASN A 34 27.08 0.88 0.13
C ASN A 34 26.54 1.90 -0.91
N SER A 35 26.60 1.55 -2.20
CA SER A 35 26.35 2.46 -3.33
C SER A 35 24.93 3.01 -3.36
N ASP A 36 24.01 2.34 -2.68
CA ASP A 36 22.60 2.69 -2.64
C ASP A 36 22.21 3.54 -1.41
N MET A 37 23.18 3.97 -0.58
CA MET A 37 22.94 4.90 0.54
C MET A 37 21.81 4.47 1.49
N GLY A 38 21.58 3.15 1.60
CA GLY A 38 20.53 2.55 2.43
C GLY A 38 19.10 2.71 1.88
N LEU A 39 18.91 3.07 0.60
CA LEU A 39 17.61 3.32 0.00
C LEU A 39 16.80 2.05 -0.26
N ASP A 40 17.42 0.94 -0.66
CA ASP A 40 16.77 -0.37 -0.89
C ASP A 40 16.21 -0.95 0.42
N ALA A 41 17.01 -0.88 1.49
CA ALA A 41 16.55 -1.29 2.82
C ALA A 41 15.37 -0.43 3.30
N PHE A 42 15.43 0.88 3.06
CA PHE A 42 14.32 1.80 3.34
C PHE A 42 13.08 1.49 2.51
N ASN A 43 13.23 1.30 1.20
CA ASN A 43 12.13 1.01 0.28
C ASN A 43 11.41 -0.30 0.67
N LYS A 44 12.18 -1.34 1.07
CA LYS A 44 11.63 -2.58 1.60
C LYS A 44 10.82 -2.36 2.89
N GLN A 45 11.31 -1.51 3.80
CA GLN A 45 10.56 -1.18 5.01
C GLN A 45 9.26 -0.46 4.72
N ILE A 46 9.26 0.48 3.76
CA ILE A 46 8.04 1.17 3.32
C ILE A 46 7.07 0.18 2.67
N GLN A 47 7.52 -0.64 1.72
CA GLN A 47 6.65 -1.61 1.03
C GLN A 47 5.98 -2.60 2.01
N GLU A 48 6.73 -3.07 3.00
CA GLU A 48 6.16 -3.96 4.02
C GLU A 48 5.14 -3.23 4.91
N ALA A 49 5.40 -1.97 5.26
CA ALA A 49 4.42 -1.16 5.99
C ALA A 49 3.15 -0.90 5.15
N ASP A 50 3.33 -0.60 3.86
CA ASP A 50 2.24 -0.32 2.93
C ASP A 50 1.35 -1.54 2.73
N LYS A 51 1.95 -2.74 2.61
CA LYS A 51 1.22 -4.01 2.58
C LYS A 51 0.42 -4.27 3.87
N GLN A 52 0.97 -3.89 5.03
CA GLN A 52 0.24 -3.99 6.30
C GLN A 52 -0.94 -3.02 6.36
N ILE A 53 -0.81 -1.82 5.77
CA ILE A 53 -1.90 -0.87 5.62
C ILE A 53 -2.97 -1.42 4.66
N ASP A 54 -2.60 -2.06 3.55
CA ASP A 54 -3.55 -2.73 2.65
C ASP A 54 -4.36 -3.81 3.39
N ASN A 55 -3.70 -4.61 4.23
CA ASN A 55 -4.37 -5.61 5.06
C ASN A 55 -5.35 -4.96 6.04
N LEU A 56 -4.99 -3.83 6.65
CA LEU A 56 -5.91 -3.07 7.50
C LEU A 56 -7.12 -2.55 6.72
N SER A 57 -6.94 -2.10 5.47
CA SER A 57 -8.05 -1.67 4.61
C SER A 57 -9.00 -2.82 4.30
N LEU A 58 -8.48 -4.03 4.08
CA LEU A 58 -9.30 -5.23 3.90
C LEU A 58 -10.09 -5.58 5.17
N LEU A 59 -9.45 -5.54 6.34
CA LEU A 59 -10.13 -5.80 7.61
C LEU A 59 -11.21 -4.75 7.91
N LEU A 60 -10.97 -3.49 7.56
CA LEU A 60 -11.97 -2.43 7.67
C LEU A 60 -13.21 -2.74 6.82
N LEU A 61 -13.01 -3.22 5.59
CA LEU A 61 -14.12 -3.62 4.71
C LEU A 61 -14.90 -4.79 5.32
N ASN A 62 -14.20 -5.83 5.77
CA ASN A 62 -14.83 -6.99 6.42
C ASN A 62 -15.65 -6.58 7.66
N LEU A 63 -15.15 -5.63 8.46
CA LEU A 63 -15.86 -5.12 9.62
C LEU A 63 -17.09 -4.28 9.24
N LYS A 64 -17.01 -3.47 8.17
CA LYS A 64 -18.16 -2.76 7.60
C LYS A 64 -19.25 -3.76 7.17
N ASP A 65 -18.87 -4.81 6.44
CA ASP A 65 -19.78 -5.84 5.95
C ASP A 65 -20.40 -6.65 7.11
N ALA A 66 -19.60 -7.08 8.08
CA ALA A 66 -20.08 -7.79 9.26
C ALA A 66 -21.04 -6.94 10.11
N ASN A 67 -20.79 -5.63 10.20
CA ASN A 67 -21.70 -4.70 10.86
C ASN A 67 -23.03 -4.56 10.09
N GLU A 68 -23.01 -4.48 8.76
CA GLU A 68 -24.24 -4.47 7.97
C GLU A 68 -25.04 -5.78 8.13
N ASP A 69 -24.37 -6.93 8.06
CA ASP A 69 -24.98 -8.23 8.34
C ASP A 69 -25.63 -8.26 9.72
N SER A 70 -24.99 -7.63 10.71
CA SER A 70 -25.48 -7.59 12.09
C SER A 70 -26.84 -6.93 12.18
N LYS A 71 -27.15 -5.93 11.34
CA LYS A 71 -28.43 -5.20 11.34
C LYS A 71 -29.59 -6.06 10.85
N ALA A 72 -29.32 -6.98 9.92
CA ALA A 72 -30.34 -7.84 9.31
C ALA A 72 -30.75 -9.03 10.21
N VAL A 73 -29.87 -9.42 11.13
CA VAL A 73 -30.10 -10.59 11.99
C VAL A 73 -31.10 -10.31 13.13
N THR A 74 -31.97 -11.29 13.38
CA THR A 74 -33.01 -11.29 14.44
C THR A 74 -32.81 -12.43 15.46
N LYS A 75 -31.79 -13.27 15.29
CA LYS A 75 -31.54 -14.44 16.15
C LYS A 75 -30.24 -14.24 16.93
N ALA A 76 -30.30 -14.46 18.25
CA ALA A 76 -29.13 -14.36 19.12
C ALA A 76 -27.95 -15.23 18.65
N SER A 77 -28.21 -16.48 18.22
CA SER A 77 -27.15 -17.38 17.73
C SER A 77 -26.41 -16.87 16.48
N ALA A 78 -27.13 -16.23 15.56
CA ALA A 78 -26.52 -15.64 14.37
C ALA A 78 -25.77 -14.35 14.72
N MET A 79 -26.30 -13.53 15.64
CA MET A 79 -25.62 -12.33 16.14
C MET A 79 -24.30 -12.69 16.85
N LYS A 80 -24.32 -13.74 17.67
CA LYS A 80 -23.13 -14.30 18.31
C LYS A 80 -22.06 -14.72 17.30
N GLY A 81 -22.47 -15.34 16.20
CA GLY A 81 -21.56 -15.70 15.10
C GLY A 81 -20.94 -14.48 14.40
N ILE A 82 -21.69 -13.39 14.27
CA ILE A 82 -21.18 -12.12 13.73
C ILE A 82 -20.20 -11.47 14.70
N LYS A 83 -20.57 -11.39 15.99
CA LYS A 83 -19.72 -10.89 17.07
C LYS A 83 -18.35 -11.55 17.07
N MET A 84 -18.28 -12.89 17.02
CA MET A 84 -16.99 -13.62 16.98
C MET A 84 -16.13 -13.25 15.76
N ARG A 85 -16.76 -13.02 14.59
CA ARG A 85 -16.01 -12.59 13.39
C ARG A 85 -15.46 -11.18 13.57
N MET A 86 -16.29 -10.25 14.04
CA MET A 86 -15.88 -8.86 14.29
C MET A 86 -14.78 -8.78 15.34
N GLU A 87 -14.89 -9.53 16.45
CA GLU A 87 -13.87 -9.58 17.48
C GLU A 87 -12.52 -10.05 16.94
N LYS A 88 -12.53 -11.13 16.14
CA LYS A 88 -11.31 -11.66 15.50
C LYS A 88 -10.67 -10.62 14.57
N ASP A 89 -11.47 -9.98 13.73
CA ASP A 89 -10.97 -8.99 12.78
C ASP A 89 -10.41 -7.76 13.51
N ILE A 90 -11.05 -7.30 14.58
CA ILE A 90 -10.57 -6.16 15.37
C ILE A 90 -9.29 -6.49 16.13
N ASP A 91 -9.15 -7.70 16.68
CA ASP A 91 -7.91 -8.13 17.34
C ASP A 91 -6.73 -8.09 16.37
N GLU A 92 -6.96 -8.53 15.13
CA GLU A 92 -5.96 -8.46 14.07
C GLU A 92 -5.67 -7.02 13.64
N VAL A 93 -6.71 -6.17 13.54
CA VAL A 93 -6.53 -4.73 13.30
C VAL A 93 -5.64 -4.10 14.36
N GLY A 94 -5.90 -4.36 15.64
CA GLY A 94 -5.07 -3.86 16.74
C GLY A 94 -3.61 -4.26 16.58
N ARG A 95 -3.35 -5.56 16.37
CA ARG A 95 -1.99 -6.09 16.19
C ARG A 95 -1.26 -5.44 15.02
N ILE A 96 -1.91 -5.34 13.85
CA ILE A 96 -1.30 -4.76 12.66
C ILE A 96 -1.09 -3.25 12.84
N ALA A 97 -2.07 -2.53 13.39
CA ALA A 97 -2.00 -1.08 13.59
C ALA A 97 -0.83 -0.69 14.51
N TYR A 98 -0.65 -1.39 15.64
CA TYR A 98 0.52 -1.18 16.51
C TYR A 98 1.85 -1.50 15.80
N GLY A 99 1.87 -2.54 14.97
CA GLY A 99 3.03 -2.90 14.15
C GLY A 99 3.41 -1.83 13.13
N VAL A 100 2.41 -1.30 12.40
CA VAL A 100 2.59 -0.23 11.42
C VAL A 100 3.05 1.06 12.11
N LYS A 101 2.42 1.46 13.22
CA LYS A 101 2.83 2.60 14.04
C LYS A 101 4.32 2.51 14.41
N THR A 102 4.72 1.42 15.04
CA THR A 102 6.10 1.21 15.51
C THR A 102 7.09 1.28 14.35
N ARG A 103 6.71 0.72 13.19
CA ARG A 103 7.53 0.74 11.98
C ARG A 103 7.66 2.15 11.41
N ILE A 104 6.59 2.93 11.34
CA ILE A 104 6.62 4.33 10.88
C ILE A 104 7.50 5.18 11.81
N GLU A 105 7.40 5.00 13.12
CA GLU A 105 8.26 5.70 14.09
C GLU A 105 9.74 5.32 13.92
N ALA A 106 10.02 4.04 13.68
CA ALA A 106 11.38 3.56 13.40
C ALA A 106 11.95 4.15 12.10
N ILE A 107 11.16 4.16 11.02
CA ILE A 107 11.55 4.76 9.73
C ILE A 107 11.80 6.26 9.90
N SER A 108 10.93 6.96 10.63
CA SER A 108 11.06 8.40 10.89
C SER A 108 12.35 8.70 11.64
N ARG A 109 12.69 7.88 12.63
CA ARG A 109 13.96 7.98 13.37
C ARG A 109 15.17 7.67 12.49
N ASP A 110 15.07 6.65 11.63
CA ASP A 110 16.13 6.27 10.69
C ASP A 110 16.40 7.39 9.67
N ASN A 111 15.36 8.05 9.18
CA ASN A 111 15.50 9.22 8.30
C ASN A 111 16.30 10.34 8.97
N LEU A 112 16.06 10.62 10.25
CA LEU A 112 16.85 11.62 11.00
C LEU A 112 18.31 11.19 11.19
N ASN A 113 18.56 9.90 11.43
CA ASN A 113 19.92 9.38 11.56
C ASN A 113 20.68 9.39 10.23
N ASN A 114 19.99 9.09 9.12
CA ASN A 114 20.57 9.08 7.78
C ASN A 114 21.12 10.45 7.38
N ARG A 115 20.59 11.55 7.92
CA ARG A 115 21.11 12.92 7.71
C ARG A 115 22.55 13.14 8.19
N ARG A 116 23.10 12.22 8.98
CA ARG A 116 24.50 12.26 9.44
C ARG A 116 25.47 11.72 8.38
N ASN A 117 24.98 11.03 7.35
CA ASN A 117 25.79 10.44 6.30
C ASN A 117 26.06 11.46 5.18
N PRO A 118 27.31 11.52 4.65
CA PRO A 118 27.64 12.40 3.53
C PRO A 118 26.76 12.11 2.30
N GLY A 119 26.11 13.13 1.72
CA GLY A 119 25.19 12.98 0.58
C GLY A 119 23.74 12.65 0.94
N CYS A 120 23.43 12.47 2.23
CA CYS A 120 22.10 12.26 2.78
C CYS A 120 21.65 13.42 3.70
N GLU A 121 22.37 14.53 3.71
CA GLU A 121 22.09 15.67 4.59
C GLU A 121 20.68 16.23 4.37
N LYS A 122 20.18 17.01 5.33
CA LYS A 122 18.87 17.65 5.24
C LYS A 122 18.74 18.42 3.92
N GLY A 123 17.67 18.16 3.16
CA GLY A 123 17.38 18.84 1.90
C GLY A 123 18.02 18.22 0.65
N THR A 124 18.87 17.19 0.81
CA THR A 124 19.37 16.40 -0.33
C THR A 124 18.22 15.68 -1.07
N GLY A 125 18.49 15.21 -2.29
CA GLY A 125 17.51 14.42 -3.04
C GLY A 125 17.06 13.16 -2.29
N ILE A 126 18.01 12.47 -1.64
CA ILE A 126 17.74 11.25 -0.86
C ILE A 126 16.92 11.57 0.39
N ASP A 127 17.29 12.61 1.15
CA ASP A 127 16.51 13.04 2.32
C ASP A 127 15.08 13.40 1.95
N ARG A 128 14.88 14.20 0.89
CA ARG A 128 13.54 14.58 0.41
C ARG A 128 12.73 13.36 -0.03
N ALA A 129 13.33 12.45 -0.80
CA ALA A 129 12.64 11.24 -1.25
C ALA A 129 12.17 10.38 -0.06
N ARG A 130 13.05 10.16 0.92
CA ARG A 130 12.73 9.37 2.11
C ARG A 130 11.65 10.04 2.97
N MET A 131 11.79 11.34 3.23
CA MET A 131 10.77 12.10 3.98
C MET A 131 9.41 12.08 3.30
N ASN A 132 9.36 12.29 1.98
CA ASN A 132 8.11 12.28 1.22
C ASN A 132 7.42 10.91 1.29
N MET A 133 8.18 9.83 1.12
CA MET A 133 7.63 8.47 1.15
C MET A 133 7.14 8.09 2.56
N THR A 134 7.88 8.45 3.61
CA THR A 134 7.44 8.27 5.00
C THR A 134 6.20 9.10 5.32
N ASN A 135 6.12 10.35 4.87
CA ASN A 135 4.96 11.22 5.08
C ASN A 135 3.71 10.69 4.36
N ALA A 136 3.84 10.26 3.11
CA ALA A 136 2.74 9.67 2.35
C ALA A 136 2.18 8.43 3.05
N LEU A 137 3.07 7.54 3.50
CA LEU A 137 2.71 6.34 4.26
C LEU A 137 2.01 6.70 5.58
N THR A 138 2.54 7.67 6.32
CA THR A 138 1.97 8.13 7.60
C THR A 138 0.58 8.73 7.41
N LYS A 139 0.40 9.56 6.37
CA LYS A 139 -0.90 10.14 6.02
C LYS A 139 -1.92 9.05 5.71
N ARG A 140 -1.55 8.10 4.84
CA ARG A 140 -2.41 6.96 4.48
C ARG A 140 -2.83 6.16 5.72
N PHE A 141 -1.90 5.88 6.62
CA PHE A 141 -2.19 5.17 7.86
C PHE A 141 -3.12 5.97 8.78
N LYS A 142 -2.90 7.28 8.96
CA LYS A 142 -3.76 8.17 9.74
C LYS A 142 -5.19 8.22 9.16
N ASP A 143 -5.31 8.38 7.85
CA ASP A 143 -6.60 8.44 7.17
C ASP A 143 -7.38 7.14 7.41
N LEU A 144 -6.70 5.99 7.31
CA LEU A 144 -7.30 4.69 7.60
C LEU A 144 -7.73 4.55 9.07
N MET A 145 -6.91 4.99 10.03
CA MET A 145 -7.30 5.01 11.44
C MET A 145 -8.52 5.92 11.69
N THR A 146 -8.64 7.01 10.94
CA THR A 146 -9.81 7.89 10.97
C THR A 146 -11.05 7.14 10.48
N GLU A 147 -10.95 6.35 9.42
CA GLU A 147 -12.07 5.51 8.96
C GLU A 147 -12.51 4.48 10.00
N PHE A 148 -11.58 3.88 10.76
CA PHE A 148 -11.94 3.00 11.88
C PHE A 148 -12.70 3.75 12.98
N GLN A 149 -12.34 5.01 13.28
CA GLN A 149 -13.09 5.83 14.23
C GLN A 149 -14.50 6.15 13.71
N THR A 150 -14.64 6.46 12.42
CA THR A 150 -15.95 6.65 11.79
C THR A 150 -16.79 5.37 11.84
N LEU A 151 -16.18 4.20 11.60
CA LEU A 151 -16.85 2.92 11.73
C LEU A 151 -17.33 2.68 13.18
N ARG A 152 -16.50 2.98 14.19
CA ARG A 152 -16.90 2.86 15.60
C ARG A 152 -18.17 3.67 15.90
N GLN A 153 -18.19 4.94 15.51
CA GLN A 153 -19.35 5.82 15.70
C GLN A 153 -20.58 5.29 14.96
N ARG A 154 -20.38 4.77 13.74
CA ARG A 154 -21.45 4.17 12.95
C ARG A 154 -22.06 2.95 13.63
N ILE A 155 -21.24 2.04 14.15
CA ILE A 155 -21.68 0.84 14.89
C ILE A 155 -22.56 1.25 16.08
N GLN A 156 -22.15 2.27 16.84
CA GLN A 156 -22.90 2.77 17.99
C GLN A 156 -24.25 3.37 17.59
N ASN A 157 -24.27 4.21 16.54
CA ASN A 157 -25.51 4.83 16.06
C ASN A 157 -26.49 3.78 15.50
N GLU A 158 -25.99 2.84 14.70
CA GLU A 158 -26.81 1.78 14.13
C GLU A 158 -27.32 0.80 15.19
N TYR A 159 -26.54 0.56 16.25
CA TYR A 159 -27.02 -0.19 17.42
C TYR A 159 -28.23 0.47 18.07
N ARG A 160 -28.18 1.80 18.30
CA ARG A 160 -29.32 2.56 18.83
C ARG A 160 -30.56 2.37 17.97
N GLU A 161 -30.43 2.56 16.66
CA GLU A 161 -31.56 2.41 15.73
C GLU A 161 -32.18 1.00 15.78
N VAL A 162 -31.34 -0.03 15.85
CA VAL A 162 -31.85 -1.41 15.89
C VAL A 162 -32.54 -1.72 17.21
N VAL A 163 -31.97 -1.27 18.34
CA VAL A 163 -32.60 -1.43 19.66
C VAL A 163 -33.95 -0.73 19.71
N GLU A 164 -34.04 0.54 19.28
CA GLU A 164 -35.30 1.29 19.24
C GLU A 164 -36.36 0.55 18.40
N ARG A 165 -36.00 0.08 17.19
CA ARG A 165 -36.91 -0.68 16.33
C ARG A 165 -37.39 -1.97 17.00
N ARG A 166 -36.53 -2.70 17.70
CA ARG A 166 -36.89 -3.95 18.40
C ARG A 166 -37.82 -3.69 19.58
N VAL A 167 -37.54 -2.65 20.37
CA VAL A 167 -38.40 -2.24 21.48
C VAL A 167 -39.79 -1.86 20.98
N ILE A 168 -39.90 -1.04 19.93
CA ILE A 168 -41.19 -0.67 19.31
C ILE A 168 -41.94 -1.90 18.80
N THR A 169 -41.24 -2.82 18.14
CA THR A 169 -41.86 -4.02 17.55
C THR A 169 -42.49 -4.92 18.61
N VAL A 170 -41.87 -5.00 19.80
CA VAL A 170 -42.33 -5.87 20.88
C VAL A 170 -43.33 -5.19 21.81
N THR A 171 -43.10 -3.92 22.16
CA THR A 171 -43.94 -3.18 23.11
C THR A 171 -45.13 -2.47 22.44
N GLY A 172 -45.10 -2.29 21.12
CA GLY A 172 -46.11 -1.56 20.35
C GLY A 172 -46.13 -0.05 20.60
N THR A 173 -45.25 0.48 21.47
CA THR A 173 -45.19 1.89 21.82
C THR A 173 -43.79 2.44 21.53
N ARG A 174 -43.71 3.75 21.27
CA ARG A 174 -42.42 4.41 21.11
C ARG A 174 -41.85 4.72 22.49
N PRO A 175 -40.71 4.13 22.89
CA PRO A 175 -40.05 4.46 24.13
C PRO A 175 -39.50 5.90 24.09
N ASP A 176 -39.38 6.53 25.25
CA ASP A 176 -38.65 7.78 25.39
C ASP A 176 -37.13 7.57 25.19
N ASP A 177 -36.44 8.64 24.79
CA ASP A 177 -35.01 8.59 24.48
C ASP A 177 -34.17 8.18 25.71
N GLU A 178 -34.57 8.61 26.92
CA GLU A 178 -33.88 8.29 28.18
C GLU A 178 -33.94 6.79 28.50
N THR A 179 -35.07 6.14 28.26
CA THR A 179 -35.23 4.69 28.40
C THR A 179 -34.37 3.92 27.40
N ILE A 180 -34.25 4.40 26.16
CA ILE A 180 -33.35 3.80 25.16
C ILE A 180 -31.89 3.99 25.54
N ASP A 181 -31.50 5.18 26.01
CA ASP A 181 -30.15 5.45 26.48
C ASP A 181 -29.78 4.55 27.66
N HIS A 182 -30.66 4.43 28.66
CA HIS A 182 -30.44 3.53 29.80
C HIS A 182 -30.30 2.07 29.36
N LEU A 183 -31.10 1.63 28.39
CA LEU A 183 -31.00 0.28 27.83
C LEU A 183 -29.66 0.04 27.11
N ILE A 184 -29.20 1.02 26.33
CA ILE A 184 -27.93 0.96 25.60
C ILE A 184 -26.74 0.97 26.56
N GLU A 185 -26.82 1.74 27.65
CA GLU A 185 -25.74 1.84 28.65
C GLU A 185 -25.65 0.62 29.55
N THR A 186 -26.79 0.12 30.04
CA THR A 186 -26.83 -0.94 31.05
C THR A 186 -27.00 -2.34 30.45
N GLY A 187 -27.50 -2.45 29.22
CA GLY A 187 -27.91 -3.71 28.62
C GLY A 187 -29.17 -4.33 29.25
N ASN A 188 -29.74 -3.72 30.30
CA ASN A 188 -30.83 -4.30 31.08
C ASN A 188 -32.19 -4.16 30.38
N SER A 189 -32.41 -5.04 29.40
CA SER A 189 -33.63 -5.10 28.60
C SER A 189 -34.82 -5.71 29.36
N GLU A 190 -34.60 -6.54 30.37
CA GLU A 190 -35.66 -7.30 31.04
C GLU A 190 -36.75 -6.41 31.64
N GLN A 191 -36.38 -5.28 32.24
CA GLN A 191 -37.33 -4.38 32.89
C GLN A 191 -38.31 -3.74 31.90
N ILE A 192 -37.83 -3.35 30.71
CA ILE A 192 -38.64 -2.73 29.65
C ILE A 192 -39.60 -3.77 29.05
N PHE A 193 -39.14 -5.00 28.91
CA PHE A 193 -39.92 -6.06 28.29
C PHE A 193 -40.86 -6.80 29.25
N GLN A 194 -40.71 -6.67 30.58
CA GLN A 194 -41.61 -7.28 31.57
C GLN A 194 -43.09 -6.96 31.33
N GLN A 195 -43.40 -5.73 30.92
CA GLN A 195 -44.77 -5.31 30.67
C GLN A 195 -45.32 -5.92 29.36
N ALA A 196 -44.50 -5.97 28.31
CA ALA A 196 -44.84 -6.60 27.03
C ALA A 196 -45.00 -8.13 27.14
N ILE A 197 -44.28 -8.78 28.07
CA ILE A 197 -44.32 -10.24 28.31
C ILE A 197 -45.74 -10.72 28.64
N LEU A 198 -46.54 -9.87 29.29
CA LEU A 198 -47.91 -10.18 29.66
C LEU A 198 -48.88 -10.15 28.47
N GLU A 199 -48.56 -9.41 27.40
CA GLU A 199 -49.49 -9.11 26.30
C GLU A 199 -49.18 -9.87 25.00
N THR A 200 -47.90 -9.98 24.60
CA THR A 200 -47.50 -10.50 23.26
C THR A 200 -47.04 -11.96 23.27
N GLY A 201 -46.88 -12.56 24.46
CA GLY A 201 -46.46 -13.95 24.64
C GLY A 201 -44.96 -14.11 24.94
N ARG A 202 -44.64 -14.96 25.93
CA ARG A 202 -43.29 -15.11 26.51
C ARG A 202 -42.19 -15.47 25.51
N GLY A 203 -42.47 -16.32 24.52
CA GLY A 203 -41.43 -16.90 23.66
C GLY A 203 -40.75 -15.90 22.71
N GLN A 204 -41.53 -15.06 22.04
CA GLN A 204 -40.98 -14.05 21.10
C GLN A 204 -40.17 -12.99 21.84
N ILE A 205 -40.62 -12.63 23.04
CA ILE A 205 -40.00 -11.57 23.84
C ILE A 205 -38.67 -12.03 24.44
N VAL A 206 -38.62 -13.25 24.98
CA VAL A 206 -37.36 -13.84 25.46
C VAL A 206 -36.32 -13.90 24.35
N SER A 207 -36.70 -14.30 23.13
CA SER A 207 -35.77 -14.32 22.00
C SER A 207 -35.29 -12.92 21.58
N THR A 208 -36.12 -11.89 21.69
CA THR A 208 -35.71 -10.50 21.39
C THR A 208 -34.80 -9.94 22.48
N VAL A 209 -35.08 -10.22 23.76
CA VAL A 209 -34.21 -9.87 24.89
C VAL A 209 -32.83 -10.49 24.71
N GLU A 210 -32.77 -11.78 24.39
CA GLU A 210 -31.50 -12.48 24.11
C GLU A 210 -30.74 -11.87 22.91
N GLU A 211 -31.45 -11.52 21.83
CA GLU A 211 -30.85 -10.84 20.66
C GLU A 211 -30.26 -9.47 21.05
N ILE A 212 -31.01 -8.66 21.82
CA ILE A 212 -30.59 -7.32 22.25
C ILE A 212 -29.37 -7.43 23.17
N GLN A 213 -29.36 -8.39 24.10
CA GLN A 213 -28.22 -8.60 25.00
C GLN A 213 -26.97 -9.02 24.22
N GLU A 214 -27.08 -9.97 23.31
CA GLU A 214 -25.91 -10.41 22.51
C GLU A 214 -25.37 -9.25 21.64
N ARG A 215 -26.26 -8.41 21.10
CA ARG A 215 -25.86 -7.21 20.35
C ARG A 215 -25.22 -6.15 21.26
N HIS A 216 -25.75 -5.93 22.46
CA HIS A 216 -25.15 -5.04 23.47
C HIS A 216 -23.70 -5.45 23.76
N ASP A 217 -23.48 -6.72 24.09
CA ASP A 217 -22.16 -7.25 24.41
C ASP A 217 -21.21 -7.12 23.22
N ALA A 218 -21.69 -7.39 22.01
CA ALA A 218 -20.91 -7.23 20.78
C ALA A 218 -20.44 -5.77 20.61
N VAL A 219 -21.38 -4.82 20.68
CA VAL A 219 -21.10 -3.39 20.48
C VAL A 219 -20.14 -2.87 21.55
N LYS A 220 -20.34 -3.21 22.83
CA LYS A 220 -19.45 -2.83 23.93
C LYS A 220 -18.01 -3.30 23.72
N GLU A 221 -17.83 -4.57 23.34
CA GLU A 221 -16.49 -5.14 23.15
C GLU A 221 -15.81 -4.53 21.92
N ILE A 222 -16.55 -4.41 20.81
CA ILE A 222 -16.07 -3.79 19.57
C ILE A 222 -15.69 -2.32 19.79
N GLU A 223 -16.53 -1.56 20.48
CA GLU A 223 -16.29 -0.15 20.79
C GLU A 223 -15.01 0.02 21.61
N LYS A 224 -14.85 -0.78 22.67
CA LYS A 224 -13.66 -0.76 23.52
C LYS A 224 -12.39 -1.02 22.71
N LYS A 225 -12.37 -2.06 21.87
CA LYS A 225 -11.19 -2.39 21.06
C LYS A 225 -10.91 -1.36 19.96
N LEU A 226 -11.94 -0.77 19.36
CA LEU A 226 -11.77 0.33 18.39
C LEU A 226 -11.38 1.66 19.06
N LEU A 227 -11.69 1.84 20.34
CA LEU A 227 -11.20 2.96 21.15
C LEU A 227 -9.69 2.85 21.40
N ASP A 228 -9.14 1.64 21.54
CA ASP A 228 -7.69 1.46 21.66
C ASP A 228 -6.93 1.97 20.41
N LEU A 229 -7.55 1.87 19.22
CA LEU A 229 -7.01 2.45 17.98
C LEU A 229 -7.03 3.98 17.98
N HIS A 230 -7.84 4.62 18.83
CA HIS A 230 -7.88 6.07 18.95
C HIS A 230 -6.53 6.62 19.43
N GLN A 231 -5.87 5.92 20.36
CA GLN A 231 -4.53 6.33 20.80
C GLN A 231 -3.52 6.26 19.65
N VAL A 232 -3.57 5.21 18.82
CA VAL A 232 -2.73 5.09 17.63
C VAL A 232 -2.99 6.25 16.66
N TYR A 233 -4.25 6.62 16.45
CA TYR A 233 -4.63 7.78 15.63
C TYR A 233 -4.03 9.10 16.16
N LEU A 234 -4.15 9.37 17.47
CA LEU A 234 -3.62 10.59 18.08
C LEU A 234 -2.10 10.68 17.96
N ASP A 235 -1.40 9.57 18.18
CA ASP A 235 0.06 9.51 18.07
C ASP A 235 0.51 9.80 16.62
N MET A 236 -0.23 9.32 15.62
CA MET A 236 0.05 9.62 14.21
C MET A 236 -0.27 11.07 13.82
N ALA A 237 -1.29 11.68 14.43
CA ALA A 237 -1.58 13.09 14.23
C ALA A 237 -0.42 13.96 14.73
N VAL A 238 0.15 13.65 15.90
CA VAL A 238 1.34 14.33 16.44
C VAL A 238 2.56 14.11 15.55
N LEU A 239 2.78 12.89 15.06
CA LEU A 239 3.92 12.57 14.19
C LEU A 239 3.85 13.32 12.86
N ILE A 240 2.65 13.55 12.32
CA ILE A 240 2.45 14.37 11.11
C ILE A 240 2.65 15.86 11.40
N ASP A 241 2.09 16.37 12.51
CA ASP A 241 2.19 17.78 12.88
C ASP A 241 3.63 18.19 13.19
N ALA A 242 4.41 17.33 13.87
CA ALA A 242 5.84 17.51 14.08
C ALA A 242 6.66 17.54 12.78
N GLN A 243 6.12 17.00 11.68
CA GLN A 243 6.72 17.03 10.34
C GLN A 243 6.16 18.17 9.47
N GLY A 244 5.37 19.08 10.05
CA GLY A 244 4.43 20.06 9.48
C GLY A 244 4.92 21.08 8.43
N GLU A 245 5.90 20.75 7.58
CA GLU A 245 6.40 21.63 6.52
C GLU A 245 6.42 20.96 5.11
N ILE A 246 5.98 19.69 4.98
CA ILE A 246 6.20 18.90 3.74
C ILE A 246 4.91 18.39 3.07
N LEU A 247 3.76 18.35 3.75
CA LEU A 247 2.53 17.76 3.18
C LEU A 247 2.08 18.43 1.86
N ASP A 248 2.16 19.76 1.76
CA ASP A 248 1.83 20.51 0.53
C ASP A 248 2.87 20.33 -0.59
N ASN A 249 4.07 19.85 -0.26
CA ASN A 249 5.10 19.55 -1.24
C ASN A 249 5.04 18.11 -1.76
N ILE A 250 4.29 17.18 -1.15
CA ILE A 250 4.29 15.77 -1.61
C ILE A 250 3.64 15.64 -2.97
N GLU A 251 2.49 16.28 -3.19
CA GLU A 251 1.79 16.23 -4.48
C GLU A 251 2.63 16.88 -5.59
N SER A 252 3.28 18.00 -5.29
CA SER A 252 4.23 18.66 -6.20
C SER A 252 5.47 17.80 -6.49
N GLN A 253 6.06 17.18 -5.47
CA GLN A 253 7.32 16.46 -5.60
C GLN A 253 7.15 15.03 -6.15
N VAL A 254 6.00 14.38 -5.94
CA VAL A 254 5.64 13.12 -6.62
C VAL A 254 5.41 13.37 -8.10
N ASN A 255 4.69 14.44 -8.46
CA ASN A 255 4.55 14.86 -9.86
C ASN A 255 5.92 15.15 -10.51
N ASN A 256 6.82 15.84 -9.80
CA ASN A 256 8.17 16.10 -10.29
C ASN A 256 9.00 14.80 -10.43
N ALA A 257 8.89 13.85 -9.49
CA ALA A 257 9.60 12.57 -9.57
C ALA A 257 9.12 11.70 -10.74
N VAL A 258 7.81 11.65 -11.00
CA VAL A 258 7.23 11.00 -12.18
C VAL A 258 7.76 11.65 -13.46
N ASP A 259 7.77 12.98 -13.53
CA ASP A 259 8.29 13.73 -14.68
C ASP A 259 9.80 13.48 -14.90
N HIS A 260 10.60 13.40 -13.83
CA HIS A 260 12.02 13.06 -13.91
C HIS A 260 12.29 11.62 -14.38
N VAL A 261 11.51 10.64 -13.90
CA VAL A 261 11.62 9.24 -14.37
C VAL A 261 11.20 9.13 -15.84
N GLN A 262 10.14 9.84 -16.24
CA GLN A 262 9.68 9.87 -17.62
C GLN A 262 10.72 10.50 -18.55
N LYS A 263 11.30 11.64 -18.18
CA LYS A 263 12.41 12.29 -18.90
C LYS A 263 13.65 11.40 -18.97
N GLY A 264 14.03 10.74 -17.87
CA GLY A 264 15.14 9.78 -17.84
C GLY A 264 14.91 8.57 -18.77
N THR A 265 13.69 8.06 -18.81
CA THR A 265 13.30 6.97 -19.70
C THR A 265 13.37 7.40 -21.17
N SER A 266 12.90 8.60 -21.52
CA SER A 266 13.02 9.16 -22.86
C SER A 266 14.47 9.44 -23.27
N ALA A 267 15.32 9.87 -22.33
CA ALA A 267 16.75 10.06 -22.56
C ALA A 267 17.45 8.71 -22.85
N LEU A 268 17.14 7.66 -22.09
CA LEU A 268 17.65 6.29 -22.32
C LEU A 268 17.20 5.73 -23.67
N GLN A 269 15.94 5.94 -24.06
CA GLN A 269 15.43 5.54 -25.38
C GLN A 269 16.16 6.28 -26.50
N THR A 270 16.38 7.59 -26.34
CA THR A 270 17.14 8.41 -27.29
C THR A 270 18.59 7.95 -27.39
N ALA A 271 19.25 7.70 -26.26
CA ALA A 271 20.62 7.20 -26.20
C ALA A 271 20.75 5.84 -26.91
N LYS A 272 19.81 4.91 -26.68
CA LYS A 272 19.75 3.62 -27.38
C LYS A 272 19.57 3.78 -28.90
N LYS A 273 18.73 4.73 -29.33
CA LYS A 273 18.52 5.05 -30.76
C LYS A 273 19.78 5.63 -31.39
N LEU A 274 20.45 6.56 -30.72
CA LEU A 274 21.71 7.17 -31.15
C LEU A 274 22.82 6.12 -31.24
N GLN A 275 22.97 5.26 -30.22
CA GLN A 275 23.95 4.17 -30.22
C GLN A 275 23.73 3.21 -31.40
N LYS A 276 22.48 2.82 -31.68
CA LYS A 276 22.15 1.95 -32.82
C LYS A 276 22.49 2.61 -34.15
N ASN A 277 22.28 3.91 -34.29
CA ASN A 277 22.62 4.63 -35.51
C ASN A 277 24.14 4.81 -35.64
N SER A 278 24.85 5.15 -34.57
CA SER A 278 26.31 5.33 -34.57
C SER A 278 27.05 4.09 -35.06
N ARG A 279 26.58 2.87 -34.72
CA ARG A 279 27.16 1.62 -35.24
C ARG A 279 27.05 1.49 -36.76
N LYS A 280 25.93 1.94 -37.36
CA LYS A 280 25.75 1.95 -38.82
C LYS A 280 26.70 2.94 -39.49
N TRP A 281 26.82 4.14 -38.94
CA TRP A 281 27.73 5.17 -39.46
C TRP A 281 29.20 4.76 -39.32
N MET A 282 29.56 4.07 -38.23
CA MET A 282 30.90 3.49 -38.05
C MET A 282 31.22 2.44 -39.12
N CYS A 283 30.30 1.52 -39.42
CA CYS A 283 30.49 0.54 -40.51
C CYS A 283 30.64 1.23 -41.88
N ILE A 284 29.82 2.24 -42.17
CA ILE A 284 29.93 3.01 -43.42
C ILE A 284 31.31 3.69 -43.51
N GLY A 285 31.78 4.29 -42.42
CA GLY A 285 33.12 4.90 -42.34
C GLY A 285 34.25 3.91 -42.62
N ILE A 286 34.16 2.69 -42.05
CA ILE A 286 35.15 1.62 -42.29
C ILE A 286 35.14 1.17 -43.76
N ILE A 287 33.96 1.00 -44.37
CA ILE A 287 33.84 0.60 -45.78
C ILE A 287 34.47 1.67 -46.69
N ILE A 288 34.20 2.95 -46.45
CA ILE A 288 34.80 4.06 -47.22
C ILE A 288 36.33 4.04 -47.08
N LEU A 289 36.84 3.83 -45.86
CA LEU A 289 38.28 3.75 -45.61
C LEU A 289 38.94 2.58 -46.37
N LEU A 290 38.30 1.41 -46.42
CA LEU A 290 38.79 0.27 -47.19
C LEU A 290 38.80 0.53 -48.70
N ILE A 291 37.77 1.20 -49.23
CA ILE A 291 37.72 1.60 -50.64
C ILE A 291 38.87 2.55 -50.99
N VAL A 292 39.15 3.53 -50.12
CA VAL A 292 40.28 4.47 -50.31
C VAL A 292 41.61 3.72 -50.34
N ILE A 293 41.82 2.75 -49.43
CA ILE A 293 43.02 1.91 -49.41
C ILE A 293 43.15 1.12 -50.72
N VAL A 294 42.08 0.50 -51.21
CA VAL A 294 42.09 -0.26 -52.47
C VAL A 294 42.44 0.63 -53.67
N ILE A 295 41.88 1.85 -53.74
CA ILE A 295 42.20 2.82 -54.81
C ILE A 295 43.69 3.17 -54.78
N ILE A 296 44.24 3.49 -53.60
CA ILE A 296 45.66 3.81 -53.45
C ILE A 296 46.54 2.64 -53.90
N VAL A 297 46.21 1.41 -53.48
CA VAL A 297 46.95 0.20 -53.86
C VAL A 297 46.88 -0.05 -55.37
N LEU A 298 45.71 0.10 -56.00
CA LEU A 298 45.56 -0.04 -57.45
C LEU A 298 46.32 1.04 -58.23
N SER A 299 46.34 2.28 -57.75
CA SER A 299 47.13 3.36 -58.37
C SER A 299 48.64 3.13 -58.27
N VAL A 300 49.13 2.56 -57.17
CA VAL A 300 50.55 2.26 -56.96
C VAL A 300 51.00 0.97 -57.68
N ILE A 301 50.12 -0.02 -57.84
CA ILE A 301 50.42 -1.27 -58.57
C ILE A 301 50.30 -1.08 -60.10
N LYS A 302 49.56 -0.06 -60.56
CA LYS A 302 49.33 0.19 -61.99
C LYS A 302 50.22 1.26 -62.66
N PRO A 303 51.52 1.42 -62.34
CA PRO A 303 52.51 1.72 -63.34
C PRO A 303 53.13 0.38 -63.75
N TRP A 304 52.86 -0.06 -64.98
CA TRP A 304 53.52 -1.14 -65.74
C TRP A 304 52.52 -2.08 -66.43
N LYS A 305 51.78 -1.51 -67.38
CA LYS A 305 51.50 -2.17 -68.66
C LYS A 305 51.42 -1.10 -69.75
N GLN A 306 52.57 -0.69 -70.27
CA GLN A 306 52.66 -0.28 -71.66
C GLN A 306 52.99 -1.53 -72.47
N ASN A 307 52.03 -1.92 -73.31
CA ASN A 307 52.16 -2.98 -74.29
C ASN A 307 53.32 -2.67 -75.25
N LYS A 308 54.11 -3.69 -75.58
CA LYS A 308 54.86 -3.77 -76.84
C LYS A 308 54.14 -4.75 -77.75
#